data_AF-A0A7D9E9F8-F1
#
_entry.id   AF-A0A7D9E9F8-F1
#
_cell.length_a   1.000
_cell.length_b   1.000
_cell.length_c   1.000
_cell.angle_alpha   90.00
_cell.angle_beta   90.00
_cell.angle_gamma   90.00
#
_symmetry.space_group_name_H-M   'P 1'
#
loop_
_entity.id
_entity.type
_entity.pdbx_description
1 polymer ?
#
loop_
_entity_poly.entity_id
_entity_poly.type
_entity_poly.pdbx_seq_one_letter_code
_entity_poly.pdbx_strand_id
1 'polypeptide(L)'
;MATMETLLKSVNTKLQMLEFTNESVREALEKRHVPTMERKLKTLQDKINEIQDLETKIQEAKIEKGENIEDIKEWSSKIESDISKYEASVLELNSVIRDIQKTESERVKREEEDLA
;
A
#
# COMPACT_ATOMS: atom_id res chain seq x y z
N MET A 1 1.98 -1.28 -27.59
CA MET A 1 2.82 -0.90 -26.42
C MET A 1 2.22 0.34 -25.80
N ALA A 2 2.16 0.44 -24.47
CA ALA A 2 1.84 1.70 -23.81
C ALA A 2 2.97 2.71 -24.06
N THR A 3 2.64 3.99 -24.23
CA THR A 3 3.69 5.02 -24.40
C THR A 3 4.33 5.33 -23.04
N MET A 4 5.56 5.86 -23.06
CA MET A 4 6.24 6.32 -21.83
C MET A 4 5.38 7.33 -21.05
N GLU A 5 4.70 8.23 -21.76
CA GLU A 5 3.77 9.18 -21.16
C GLU A 5 2.60 8.47 -20.45
N THR A 6 2.04 7.42 -21.05
CA THR A 6 0.99 6.62 -20.41
C THR A 6 1.49 5.91 -19.15
N LEU A 7 2.71 5.36 -19.17
CA LEU A 7 3.30 4.69 -18.01
C LEU A 7 3.54 5.68 -16.86
N LEU A 8 4.12 6.85 -17.14
CA LEU A 8 4.35 7.90 -16.14
C LEU A 8 3.04 8.42 -15.54
N LYS A 9 2.01 8.65 -16.37
CA LYS A 9 0.66 9.00 -15.87
C LYS A 9 0.08 7.90 -15.00
N SER A 10 0.26 6.63 -15.38
CA SER A 10 -0.23 5.49 -14.61
C SER A 10 0.42 5.43 -13.22
N VAL A 11 1.73 5.69 -13.11
CA VAL A 11 2.41 5.77 -11.80
C VAL A 11 1.79 6.87 -10.95
N ASN A 12 1.64 8.08 -11.50
CA ASN A 12 1.05 9.20 -10.76
C ASN A 12 -0.39 8.92 -10.31
N THR A 13 -1.22 8.32 -11.17
CA THR A 13 -2.58 7.92 -10.79
C THR A 13 -2.56 6.87 -9.67
N LYS A 14 -1.64 5.90 -9.70
CA LYS A 14 -1.54 4.91 -8.62
C LYS A 14 -1.06 5.53 -7.31
N LEU A 15 -0.14 6.50 -7.34
CA LEU A 15 0.29 7.24 -6.15
C LEU A 15 -0.89 7.99 -5.50
N GLN A 16 -1.73 8.66 -6.30
CA GLN A 16 -2.96 9.29 -5.80
C GLN A 16 -3.94 8.27 -5.22
N MET A 17 -4.05 7.09 -5.84
CA MET A 17 -4.88 6.00 -5.33
C MET A 17 -4.35 5.41 -4.03
N LEU A 18 -3.04 5.45 -3.76
CA LEU A 18 -2.48 5.04 -2.46
C LEU A 18 -2.97 5.96 -1.35
N GLU A 19 -2.95 7.27 -1.56
CA GLU A 19 -3.45 8.28 -0.62
C GLU A 19 -4.92 8.01 -0.28
N PHE A 20 -5.77 7.95 -1.31
CA PHE A 20 -7.19 7.67 -1.18
C PHE A 20 -7.48 6.34 -0.46
N THR A 21 -6.74 5.28 -0.80
CA THR A 21 -6.94 3.97 -0.18
C THR A 21 -6.53 4.00 1.29
N ASN A 22 -5.42 4.65 1.62
CA ASN A 22 -4.90 4.76 2.98
C ASN A 22 -5.88 5.52 3.89
N GLU A 23 -6.41 6.66 3.43
CA GLU A 23 -7.46 7.41 4.13
C GLU A 23 -8.68 6.53 4.40
N SER A 24 -9.11 5.77 3.39
CA SER A 24 -10.27 4.89 3.54
C SER A 24 -10.03 3.68 4.47
N VAL A 25 -8.79 3.22 4.64
CA VAL A 25 -8.46 2.23 5.68
C VAL A 25 -8.58 2.87 7.07
N ARG A 26 -8.11 4.12 7.23
CA ARG A 26 -8.21 4.86 8.50
C ARG A 26 -9.67 5.15 8.90
N GLU A 27 -10.52 5.51 7.95
CA GLU A 27 -11.97 5.63 8.21
C GLU A 27 -12.60 4.30 8.67
N ALA A 28 -12.14 3.16 8.12
CA ALA A 28 -12.62 1.84 8.55
C ALA A 28 -12.10 1.47 9.95
N LEU A 29 -10.90 1.92 10.31
CA LEU A 29 -10.33 1.80 11.66
C LEU A 29 -11.17 2.55 12.70
N GLU A 30 -11.57 3.79 12.42
CA GLU A 30 -12.46 4.57 13.30
C GLU A 30 -13.77 3.84 13.59
N LYS A 31 -14.31 3.15 12.58
CA LYS A 31 -15.53 2.34 12.68
C LYS A 31 -15.28 0.93 13.26
N ARG A 32 -14.03 0.59 13.59
CA ARG A 32 -13.59 -0.75 14.02
C ARG A 32 -14.08 -1.89 13.10
N HIS A 33 -14.25 -1.62 11.82
CA HIS A 33 -14.77 -2.59 10.87
C HIS A 33 -13.63 -3.45 10.29
N VAL A 34 -13.16 -4.42 11.07
CA VAL A 34 -11.98 -5.26 10.74
C VAL A 34 -12.02 -5.86 9.33
N PRO A 35 -13.11 -6.51 8.85
CA PRO A 35 -13.11 -7.09 7.49
C PRO A 35 -12.92 -6.07 6.36
N THR A 36 -13.38 -4.83 6.58
CA THR A 36 -13.21 -3.74 5.60
C THR A 36 -11.78 -3.21 5.65
N MET A 37 -11.18 -3.12 6.85
CA MET A 37 -9.78 -2.76 7.02
C MET A 37 -8.87 -3.76 6.31
N GLU A 38 -9.03 -5.06 6.55
CA GLU A 38 -8.21 -6.12 5.91
C GLU A 38 -8.30 -6.06 4.39
N ARG A 39 -9.51 -5.94 3.83
CA ARG A 39 -9.69 -5.85 2.38
C ARG A 39 -9.02 -4.60 1.79
N LYS A 40 -9.21 -3.44 2.41
CA LYS A 40 -8.65 -2.17 1.92
C LYS A 40 -7.13 -2.13 2.12
N LEU A 41 -6.62 -2.71 3.20
CA LEU A 41 -5.20 -2.84 3.47
C LEU A 41 -4.52 -3.74 2.43
N LYS A 42 -5.17 -4.86 2.07
CA LYS A 42 -4.72 -5.68 0.94
C LYS A 42 -4.69 -4.87 -0.37
N THR A 43 -5.74 -4.10 -0.65
CA THR A 43 -5.75 -3.20 -1.82
C THR A 43 -4.63 -2.16 -1.79
N LEU A 44 -4.26 -1.64 -0.61
CA LEU A 44 -3.14 -0.73 -0.45
C LEU A 44 -1.81 -1.42 -0.80
N GLN A 45 -1.58 -2.63 -0.29
CA GLN A 45 -0.40 -3.44 -0.61
C GLN A 45 -0.31 -3.79 -2.11
N ASP A 46 -1.42 -4.24 -2.70
CA ASP A 46 -1.46 -4.59 -4.13
C ASP A 46 -1.07 -3.38 -4.99
N LYS A 47 -1.51 -2.18 -4.64
CA LYS A 47 -1.14 -0.93 -5.34
C LYS A 47 0.34 -0.56 -5.20
N ILE A 48 0.94 -0.78 -4.04
CA ILE A 48 2.38 -0.57 -3.85
C ILE A 48 3.16 -1.46 -4.81
N ASN A 49 2.82 -2.75 -4.86
CA ASN A 49 3.44 -3.71 -5.76
C ASN A 49 3.26 -3.30 -7.24
N GLU A 50 2.04 -2.86 -7.62
CA GLU A 50 1.77 -2.38 -8.97
C GLU A 50 2.59 -1.14 -9.36
N ILE A 51 2.94 -0.27 -8.41
CA ILE A 51 3.82 0.88 -8.67
C ILE A 51 5.25 0.41 -8.89
N GLN A 52 5.75 -0.50 -8.04
CA GLN A 52 7.09 -1.09 -8.19
C GLN A 52 7.23 -1.80 -9.55
N ASP A 53 6.23 -2.57 -9.97
CA ASP A 53 6.20 -3.22 -11.30
C ASP A 53 6.22 -2.20 -12.45
N LEU A 54 5.52 -1.08 -12.32
CA LEU A 54 5.53 -0.01 -13.32
C LEU A 54 6.86 0.73 -13.33
N GLU A 55 7.46 0.92 -12.17
CA GLU A 55 8.77 1.54 -12.02
C GLU A 55 9.84 0.75 -12.78
N THR A 56 9.91 -0.56 -12.58
CA THR A 56 10.82 -1.44 -13.32
C THR A 56 10.60 -1.33 -14.83
N LYS A 57 9.35 -1.35 -15.31
CA LYS A 57 9.04 -1.21 -16.74
C LYS A 57 9.46 0.15 -17.31
N ILE A 58 9.34 1.22 -16.52
CA ILE A 58 9.77 2.56 -16.93
C ILE A 58 11.30 2.62 -16.97
N GLN A 59 11.99 2.07 -15.97
CA GLN A 59 13.45 1.99 -15.94
C GLN A 59 13.98 1.25 -17.17
N GLU A 60 13.45 0.07 -17.48
CA GLU A 60 13.79 -0.70 -18.69
C GLU A 60 13.61 0.15 -19.96
N ALA A 61 12.45 0.78 -20.13
CA ALA A 61 12.17 1.59 -21.30
C ALA A 61 13.02 2.88 -21.39
N LYS A 62 13.47 3.45 -20.27
CA LYS A 62 14.40 4.59 -20.25
C LYS A 62 15.83 4.14 -20.62
N ILE A 63 16.27 3.00 -20.10
CA ILE A 63 17.57 2.40 -20.43
C ILE A 63 17.64 2.06 -21.92
N GLU A 64 16.59 1.44 -22.47
CA GLU A 64 16.51 1.11 -23.91
C GLU A 64 16.63 2.34 -24.82
N LYS A 65 16.17 3.50 -24.35
CA LYS A 65 16.28 4.78 -25.07
C LYS A 65 17.62 5.48 -24.89
N GLY A 66 18.52 4.93 -24.06
CA GLY A 66 19.81 5.54 -23.75
C GLY A 66 19.70 6.77 -22.86
N GLU A 67 18.67 6.88 -22.02
CA GLU A 67 18.59 7.95 -21.01
C GLU A 67 19.71 7.78 -19.96
N ASN A 68 20.09 8.90 -19.31
CA ASN A 68 21.17 8.90 -18.33
C ASN A 68 20.79 8.07 -17.10
N ILE A 69 21.65 7.14 -16.69
CA ILE A 69 21.43 6.26 -15.54
C ILE A 69 21.22 7.05 -14.24
N GLU A 70 21.88 8.18 -14.06
CA GLU A 70 21.74 8.99 -12.84
C GLU A 70 20.36 9.66 -12.76
N ASP A 71 19.85 10.17 -13.88
CA ASP A 71 18.48 10.72 -13.96
C ASP A 71 17.43 9.63 -13.69
N ILE A 72 17.69 8.39 -14.14
CA ILE A 72 16.82 7.24 -13.87
C ILE A 72 16.82 6.92 -12.38
N LYS A 73 17.99 6.92 -11.72
CA LYS A 73 18.11 6.67 -10.28
C LYS A 73 17.43 7.75 -9.44
N GLU A 74 17.62 9.02 -9.79
CA GLU A 74 16.99 10.14 -9.08
C GLU A 74 15.46 10.03 -9.16
N TRP A 75 14.95 9.73 -10.36
CA TRP A 75 13.52 9.50 -10.56
C TRP A 75 13.01 8.30 -9.73
N SER A 76 13.74 7.19 -9.71
CA SER A 76 13.38 5.96 -8.98
C SER A 76 13.34 6.20 -7.46
N SER A 77 14.38 6.86 -6.95
CA SER A 77 14.50 7.24 -5.53
C SER A 77 13.32 8.10 -5.07
N LYS A 78 12.81 8.97 -5.96
CA LYS A 78 11.62 9.77 -5.67
C LYS A 78 10.36 8.90 -5.53
N ILE A 79 10.18 7.91 -6.42
CA ILE A 79 9.05 6.97 -6.33
C ILE A 79 9.13 6.14 -5.05
N GLU A 80 10.31 5.59 -4.74
CA GLU A 80 10.56 4.84 -3.50
C GLU A 80 10.25 5.68 -2.25
N SER A 81 10.68 6.94 -2.23
CA SER A 81 10.37 7.88 -1.16
C SER A 81 8.86 8.13 -1.04
N ASP A 82 8.16 8.35 -2.16
CA ASP A 82 6.72 8.60 -2.18
C ASP A 82 5.90 7.39 -1.69
N ILE A 83 6.36 6.15 -1.96
CA ILE A 83 5.67 4.93 -1.51
C ILE A 83 6.01 4.52 -0.06
N SER A 84 7.20 4.88 0.45
CA SER A 84 7.70 4.45 1.77
C SER A 84 6.74 4.74 2.94
N LYS A 85 6.05 5.88 2.90
CA LYS A 85 5.06 6.25 3.93
C LYS A 85 3.84 5.31 3.94
N TYR A 86 3.48 4.74 2.79
CA TYR A 86 2.38 3.79 2.67
C TYR A 86 2.80 2.39 3.07
N GLU A 87 4.03 1.98 2.77
CA GLU A 87 4.61 0.74 3.30
C GLU A 87 4.63 0.75 4.84
N ALA A 88 5.06 1.86 5.43
CA ALA A 88 4.99 2.06 6.88
C ALA A 88 3.55 1.99 7.41
N SER A 89 2.61 2.65 6.72
CA SER A 89 1.18 2.61 7.07
C SER A 89 0.63 1.17 7.00
N VAL A 90 1.06 0.37 6.02
CA VAL A 90 0.64 -1.04 5.90
C VAL A 90 1.11 -1.85 7.11
N LEU A 91 2.37 -1.69 7.51
CA LEU A 91 2.93 -2.39 8.67
C LEU A 91 2.20 -2.01 9.97
N GLU A 92 1.95 -0.71 10.16
CA GLU A 92 1.21 -0.19 11.31
C GLU A 92 -0.21 -0.76 11.37
N LEU A 93 -0.98 -0.63 10.29
CA LEU A 93 -2.38 -1.05 10.22
C LEU A 93 -2.52 -2.58 10.37
N ASN A 94 -1.57 -3.36 9.85
CA ASN A 94 -1.51 -4.81 10.09
C ASN A 94 -1.28 -5.15 11.57
N SER A 95 -0.50 -4.36 12.30
CA SER A 95 -0.36 -4.55 13.75
C SER A 95 -1.68 -4.26 14.46
N VAL A 96 -2.31 -3.14 14.13
CA VAL A 96 -3.58 -2.71 14.73
C VAL A 96 -4.70 -3.74 14.52
N ILE A 97 -4.83 -4.30 13.31
CA ILE A 97 -5.82 -5.35 13.02
C ILE A 97 -5.59 -6.58 13.91
N ARG A 98 -4.34 -7.04 14.02
CA ARG A 98 -3.97 -8.19 14.85
C ARG A 98 -4.27 -7.95 16.32
N ASP A 99 -4.00 -6.75 16.82
CA ASP A 99 -4.28 -6.39 18.22
C ASP A 99 -5.79 -6.36 18.51
N ILE A 100 -6.60 -5.83 17.59
CA ILE A 100 -8.07 -5.86 17.71
C ILE A 100 -8.58 -7.30 17.75
N GLN A 101 -8.13 -8.15 16.81
CA GLN A 101 -8.55 -9.55 16.73
C GLN A 101 -8.13 -10.34 17.97
N LYS A 102 -6.92 -10.11 18.47
CA LYS A 102 -6.42 -10.74 19.71
C LYS A 102 -7.26 -10.35 20.92
N THR A 103 -7.53 -9.05 21.08
CA THR A 103 -8.33 -8.53 22.20
C THR A 103 -9.74 -9.11 22.18
N GLU A 104 -10.37 -9.19 21.01
CA GLU A 104 -11.71 -9.77 20.87
C GLU A 104 -11.71 -11.27 21.16
N SER A 105 -10.71 -12.02 20.69
CA SER A 105 -10.58 -13.45 20.98
C SER A 105 -10.38 -13.74 22.46
N GLU A 106 -9.59 -12.92 23.16
CA GLU A 106 -9.39 -13.02 24.62
C GLU A 106 -10.64 -12.64 25.42
N ARG A 107 -11.50 -11.78 24.87
CA ARG A 107 -12.78 -11.41 25.47
C ARG A 107 -13.78 -12.57 25.38
N VAL A 108 -13.91 -13.17 24.19
CA VAL A 108 -14.78 -14.33 23.96
C VAL A 108 -14.39 -15.50 24.87
N LYS A 109 -13.09 -15.82 24.98
CA LYS A 109 -12.63 -16.91 25.87
C LYS A 109 -13.00 -16.69 27.33
N ARG A 110 -12.86 -15.46 27.83
CA ARG A 110 -13.24 -15.12 29.21
C ARG A 110 -14.74 -15.25 29.42
N GLU A 111 -15.54 -14.78 28.47
CA GLU A 111 -17.00 -14.91 28.51
C GLU A 111 -17.44 -16.40 28.48
N GLU A 112 -16.75 -17.27 27.73
CA GLU A 112 -16.99 -18.72 27.72
C GLU A 112 -16.60 -19.41 29.04
N GLU A 113 -15.48 -19.02 29.65
CA GLU A 113 -15.01 -19.54 30.94
C GLU A 113 -15.91 -19.10 32.11
N ASP A 114 -16.45 -17.88 32.09
CA ASP A 114 -17.37 -17.38 33.12
C ASP A 114 -18.78 -18.01 33.03
N LEU A 115 -19.13 -18.60 31.89
CA LEU A 115 -20.42 -19.26 31.63
C LEU A 115 -20.39 -20.79 31.82
N ALA A 116 -19.20 -21.37 32.05
CA ALA A 116 -18.97 -22.81 32.22
C ALA A 116 -18.94 -23.24 33.70
#